data_AF-A0A260BSV3-F1
#
_entry.id   AF-A0A260BSV3-F1
#
_cell.length_a   1.000
_cell.length_b   1.000
_cell.length_c   1.000
_cell.angle_alpha   90.00
_cell.angle_beta   90.00
_cell.angle_gamma   90.00
#
_symmetry.space_group_name_H-M   'P 1'
#
loop_
_entity.id
_entity.type
_entity.pdbx_description
1 polymer ?
#
loop_
_entity_poly.entity_id
_entity_poly.type
_entity_poly.pdbx_seq_one_letter_code
_entity_poly.pdbx_strand_id
1 'polypeptide(L)'
;MTDADPNLIAHWQGLNAQAEAGMITIPADVAAKCDAACVTYLEHLDKMKIDAKKLAVVASWGDLPSAQALRDKFLAKATGTDRSLDVILQQHIDVIESMRMLFRRYFHETEAADTQTSANITALTPGS
;
A
#
# COMPACT_ATOMS: atom_id res chain seq x y z
N MET A 1 -8.81 -17.28 7.52
CA MET A 1 -7.82 -16.22 7.81
C MET A 1 -6.75 -16.39 6.76
N THR A 2 -6.81 -15.58 5.71
CA THR A 2 -5.82 -15.57 4.64
C THR A 2 -4.55 -14.95 5.21
N ASP A 3 -3.52 -15.77 5.44
CA ASP A 3 -2.14 -15.28 5.44
C ASP A 3 -2.01 -14.38 4.19
N ALA A 4 -1.39 -13.20 4.28
CA ALA A 4 -1.15 -12.40 3.08
C ALA A 4 -0.29 -13.28 2.16
N ASP A 5 -0.92 -13.81 1.12
CA ASP A 5 -0.32 -14.82 0.26
C ASP A 5 0.95 -14.20 -0.32
N PRO A 6 2.15 -14.76 -0.09
CA PRO A 6 3.39 -14.23 -0.69
C PRO A 6 3.29 -14.16 -2.22
N ASN A 7 2.33 -14.89 -2.82
CA ASN A 7 1.93 -14.73 -4.20
C ASN A 7 1.45 -13.30 -4.54
N LEU A 8 0.75 -12.63 -3.64
CA LEU A 8 0.12 -11.33 -3.92
C LEU A 8 1.14 -10.21 -4.07
N ILE A 9 2.14 -10.13 -3.19
CA ILE A 9 3.20 -9.13 -3.34
C ILE A 9 4.05 -9.40 -4.59
N ALA A 10 4.38 -10.67 -4.85
CA ALA A 10 5.11 -11.07 -6.05
C ALA A 10 4.31 -10.76 -7.33
N HIS A 11 2.99 -10.94 -7.29
CA HIS A 11 2.08 -10.61 -8.38
C HIS A 11 2.12 -9.11 -8.72
N TRP A 12 1.98 -8.23 -7.71
CA TRP A 12 2.03 -6.78 -7.93
C TRP A 12 3.41 -6.29 -8.34
N GLN A 13 4.48 -6.87 -7.79
CA GLN A 13 5.85 -6.62 -8.27
C GLN A 13 6.02 -7.04 -9.74
N GLY A 14 5.44 -8.17 -10.15
CA GLY A 14 5.45 -8.61 -11.55
C GLY A 14 4.64 -7.71 -12.48
N LEU A 15 3.51 -7.15 -12.01
CA LEU A 15 2.76 -6.14 -12.76
C LEU A 15 3.53 -4.83 -12.88
N ASN A 16 4.23 -4.40 -11.82
CA ASN A 16 5.13 -3.24 -11.88
C ASN A 16 6.23 -3.44 -12.93
N ALA A 17 6.88 -4.61 -12.97
CA ALA A 17 7.90 -4.91 -13.98
C ALA A 17 7.32 -4.92 -15.42
N GLN A 18 6.11 -5.44 -15.62
CA GLN A 18 5.43 -5.40 -16.92
C GLN A 18 5.03 -4.00 -17.34
N ALA A 19 4.55 -3.18 -16.41
CA ALA A 19 4.31 -1.77 -16.65
C ALA A 19 5.62 -1.06 -16.97
N GLU A 20 6.73 -1.39 -16.29
CA GLU A 20 8.08 -0.88 -16.59
C GLU A 20 8.49 -1.10 -18.04
N ALA A 21 8.18 -2.28 -18.57
CA ALA A 21 8.39 -2.63 -19.97
C ALA A 21 7.35 -2.04 -20.95
N GLY A 22 6.40 -1.23 -20.49
CA GLY A 22 5.33 -0.65 -21.31
C GLY A 22 4.27 -1.66 -21.79
N MET A 23 4.20 -2.85 -21.18
CA MET A 23 3.30 -3.92 -21.60
C MET A 23 1.87 -3.78 -21.08
N ILE A 24 1.65 -2.87 -20.13
CA ILE A 24 0.36 -2.63 -19.50
C ILE A 24 0.04 -1.14 -19.68
N THR A 25 -1.19 -0.82 -20.07
CA THR A 25 -1.70 0.56 -20.14
C THR A 25 -2.92 0.70 -19.24
N ILE A 26 -2.89 1.69 -18.35
CA ILE A 26 -4.01 2.02 -17.46
C ILE A 26 -4.45 3.45 -17.79
N PRO A 27 -5.75 3.70 -18.03
CA PRO A 27 -6.25 5.06 -18.23
C PRO A 27 -5.94 5.95 -17.02
N ALA A 28 -5.53 7.18 -17.27
CA ALA A 28 -5.08 8.10 -16.23
C ALA A 28 -6.15 8.37 -15.14
N ASP A 29 -7.43 8.46 -15.53
CA ASP A 29 -8.52 8.69 -14.58
C ASP A 29 -8.77 7.46 -13.68
N VAL A 30 -8.56 6.25 -14.21
CA VAL A 30 -8.62 5.00 -13.46
C VAL A 30 -7.44 4.91 -12.51
N ALA A 31 -6.22 5.20 -12.99
CA ALA A 31 -5.02 5.25 -12.14
C ALA A 31 -5.20 6.25 -10.98
N ALA A 32 -5.78 7.43 -11.23
CA ALA A 32 -6.09 8.46 -10.22
C ALA A 32 -7.01 7.95 -9.11
N LYS A 33 -8.11 7.30 -9.50
CA LYS A 33 -9.07 6.74 -8.55
C LYS A 33 -8.44 5.60 -7.73
N CYS A 34 -7.64 4.76 -8.38
CA CYS A 34 -6.95 3.67 -7.71
C CYS A 34 -5.86 4.16 -6.73
N ASP A 35 -5.05 5.17 -7.08
CA ASP A 35 -4.09 5.78 -6.15
C ASP A 35 -4.79 6.40 -4.94
N ALA A 36 -5.87 7.16 -5.16
CA ALA A 36 -6.64 7.75 -4.07
C ALA A 36 -7.24 6.69 -3.12
N ALA A 37 -7.72 5.58 -3.65
CA ALA A 37 -8.20 4.45 -2.85
C ALA A 37 -7.06 3.80 -2.05
N CYS A 38 -5.87 3.63 -2.67
CA CYS A 38 -4.68 3.12 -1.97
C CYS A 38 -4.27 4.04 -0.82
N VAL A 39 -4.24 5.36 -1.01
CA VAL A 39 -3.93 6.34 0.04
C VAL A 39 -4.90 6.21 1.21
N THR A 40 -6.21 6.23 0.92
CA THR A 40 -7.25 6.11 1.95
C THR A 40 -7.11 4.82 2.76
N TYR A 41 -6.78 3.72 2.09
CA TYR A 41 -6.65 2.43 2.74
C TYR A 41 -5.35 2.30 3.55
N LEU A 42 -4.23 2.88 3.08
CA LEU A 42 -2.98 2.97 3.85
C LEU A 42 -3.18 3.75 5.15
N GLU A 43 -3.87 4.89 5.11
CA GLU A 43 -4.20 5.66 6.32
C GLU A 43 -4.98 4.83 7.34
N HIS A 44 -5.92 4.00 6.87
CA HIS A 44 -6.67 3.11 7.73
C HIS A 44 -5.79 2.02 8.35
N LEU A 45 -4.91 1.38 7.57
CA LEU A 45 -3.98 0.38 8.05
C LEU A 45 -2.99 0.95 9.08
N ASP A 46 -2.47 2.15 8.85
CA ASP A 46 -1.60 2.85 9.79
C ASP A 46 -2.31 3.17 11.11
N LYS A 47 -3.58 3.60 11.04
CA LYS A 47 -4.40 3.79 12.23
C LYS A 47 -4.57 2.49 13.02
N MET A 48 -4.87 1.39 12.35
CA MET A 48 -4.99 0.07 13.00
C MET A 48 -3.67 -0.35 13.67
N LYS A 49 -2.54 -0.08 13.03
CA LYS A 49 -1.20 -0.36 13.57
C LYS A 49 -0.90 0.46 14.83
N ILE A 50 -1.28 1.74 14.83
CA ILE A 50 -1.17 2.61 16.00
C ILE A 50 -2.05 2.09 17.14
N ASP A 51 -3.30 1.72 16.86
CA ASP A 51 -4.23 1.25 17.89
C ASP A 51 -3.81 -0.13 18.45
N ALA A 52 -3.29 -1.02 17.61
CA ALA A 52 -2.68 -2.28 18.06
C ALA A 52 -1.50 -2.06 19.02
N LYS A 53 -0.62 -1.07 18.72
CA LYS A 53 0.47 -0.70 19.62
C LYS A 53 -0.01 -0.11 20.94
N LYS A 54 -1.10 0.67 20.93
CA LYS A 54 -1.67 1.20 22.19
C LYS A 54 -2.18 0.09 23.11
N LEU A 55 -2.73 -0.99 22.57
CA LEU A 55 -3.13 -2.16 23.37
C LEU A 55 -1.95 -2.79 24.12
N ALA A 56 -0.74 -2.72 23.55
CA ALA A 56 0.47 -3.22 24.17
C ALA A 56 1.02 -2.30 25.28
N VAL A 57 0.80 -0.97 25.16
CA VAL A 57 1.47 0.04 26.00
C VAL A 57 0.59 0.58 27.13
N VAL A 58 -0.73 0.67 26.95
CA VAL A 58 -1.58 1.56 27.77
C VAL A 58 -2.12 0.92 29.06
N ALA A 59 -2.10 -0.41 29.21
CA ALA A 59 -2.61 -1.02 30.43
C ALA A 59 -1.45 -1.39 31.37
N SER A 60 -1.35 -0.70 32.51
CA SER A 60 -0.91 -1.37 33.73
C SER A 60 -2.03 -2.36 34.06
N TRP A 61 -1.87 -3.63 33.68
CA TRP A 61 -2.87 -4.67 33.92
C TRP A 61 -3.02 -5.00 35.43
N GLY A 62 -2.20 -4.38 36.30
CA GLY A 62 -2.12 -4.66 37.73
C GLY A 62 -1.24 -5.87 38.05
N ASP A 63 -0.98 -6.10 39.33
CA ASP A 63 0.00 -7.11 39.79
C ASP A 63 -0.60 -8.51 39.98
N LEU A 64 -1.89 -8.69 39.69
CA LEU A 64 -2.53 -10.00 39.77
C LEU A 64 -1.94 -10.96 38.71
N PRO A 65 -1.57 -12.20 39.09
CA PRO A 65 -0.99 -13.16 38.16
C PRO A 65 -1.86 -13.43 36.91
N SER A 66 -3.18 -13.42 37.07
CA SER A 66 -4.13 -13.59 35.96
C SER A 66 -4.10 -12.41 34.98
N ALA A 67 -3.91 -11.19 35.48
CA ALA A 67 -3.87 -9.99 34.65
C ALA A 67 -2.56 -9.90 33.86
N GLN A 68 -1.44 -10.31 34.46
CA GLN A 68 -0.16 -10.49 33.77
C GLN A 68 -0.26 -11.56 32.68
N ALA A 69 -0.87 -12.72 32.98
CA ALA A 69 -1.06 -13.78 31.99
C ALA A 69 -1.97 -13.37 30.82
N LEU A 70 -2.98 -12.52 31.07
CA LEU A 70 -3.79 -11.93 30.01
C LEU A 70 -2.98 -10.95 29.16
N ARG A 71 -2.24 -10.02 29.78
CA ARG A 71 -1.34 -9.10 29.07
C ARG A 71 -0.44 -9.85 28.11
N ASP A 72 0.24 -10.89 28.58
CA ASP A 72 1.22 -11.63 27.78
C ASP A 72 0.56 -12.34 26.59
N LYS A 73 -0.66 -12.88 26.77
CA LYS A 73 -1.46 -13.46 25.66
C LYS A 73 -1.88 -12.42 24.63
N PHE A 74 -2.27 -11.23 25.06
CA PHE A 74 -2.65 -10.14 24.15
C PHE A 74 -1.42 -9.59 23.42
N LEU A 75 -0.29 -9.42 24.11
CA LEU A 75 0.99 -9.02 23.50
C LEU A 75 1.46 -10.00 22.44
N ALA A 76 1.39 -11.31 22.70
CA ALA A 76 1.76 -12.34 21.73
C ALA A 76 0.87 -12.34 20.46
N LYS A 77 -0.38 -11.89 20.58
CA LYS A 77 -1.28 -11.72 19.42
C LYS A 77 -1.03 -10.40 18.69
N ALA A 78 -0.65 -9.35 19.41
CA ALA A 78 -0.38 -8.05 18.85
C ALA A 78 0.98 -7.97 18.15
N THR A 79 2.00 -8.66 18.70
CA THR A 79 3.41 -8.59 18.28
C THR A 79 4.16 -9.91 18.51
N GLY A 80 5.25 -10.14 17.78
CA GLY A 80 6.25 -11.16 18.14
C GLY A 80 6.04 -12.56 17.54
N THR A 81 5.12 -12.72 16.59
CA THR A 81 5.01 -13.96 15.79
C THR A 81 4.81 -13.62 14.32
N ASP A 82 5.08 -14.55 13.40
CA ASP A 82 4.87 -14.31 11.96
C ASP A 82 3.39 -14.09 11.58
N ARG A 83 2.48 -14.31 12.53
CA ARG A 83 1.03 -14.09 12.40
C ARG A 83 0.49 -13.08 13.41
N SER A 84 1.36 -12.31 14.06
CA SER A 84 0.89 -11.24 14.92
C SER A 84 0.27 -10.11 14.10
N LEU A 85 -0.63 -9.36 14.72
CA LEU A 85 -1.40 -8.32 14.06
C LEU A 85 -0.51 -7.27 13.39
N ASP A 86 0.61 -6.90 14.01
CA ASP A 86 1.60 -5.98 13.43
C ASP A 86 2.23 -6.50 12.13
N VAL A 87 2.58 -7.80 12.07
CA VAL A 87 3.14 -8.45 10.87
C VAL A 87 2.11 -8.50 9.76
N ILE A 88 0.87 -8.92 10.07
CA ILE A 88 -0.21 -8.99 9.08
C ILE A 88 -0.51 -7.59 8.52
N LEU A 89 -0.64 -6.58 9.39
CA LEU A 89 -0.86 -5.21 8.95
C LEU A 89 0.28 -4.70 8.07
N GLN A 90 1.53 -5.02 8.40
CA GLN A 90 2.68 -4.66 7.56
C GLN A 90 2.61 -5.33 6.19
N GLN A 91 2.31 -6.63 6.12
CA GLN A 91 2.16 -7.34 4.84
C GLN A 91 1.07 -6.69 3.96
N HIS A 92 -0.05 -6.28 4.57
CA HIS A 92 -1.09 -5.54 3.84
C HIS A 92 -0.61 -4.18 3.36
N ILE A 93 0.14 -3.43 4.18
CA ILE A 93 0.75 -2.15 3.76
C ILE A 93 1.66 -2.38 2.55
N ASP A 94 2.56 -3.36 2.60
CA ASP A 94 3.54 -3.62 1.55
C ASP A 94 2.86 -3.94 0.19
N VAL A 95 1.78 -4.71 0.21
CA VAL A 95 0.98 -5.00 -1.00
C VAL A 95 0.36 -3.73 -1.57
N ILE A 96 -0.25 -2.90 -0.72
CA ILE A 96 -0.96 -1.68 -1.16
C ILE A 96 0.05 -0.62 -1.64
N GLU A 97 1.24 -0.54 -1.05
CA GLU A 97 2.31 0.31 -1.55
C GLU A 97 2.81 -0.15 -2.93
N SER A 98 2.93 -1.47 -3.14
CA SER A 98 3.28 -2.02 -4.46
C SER A 98 2.23 -1.69 -5.52
N MET A 99 0.94 -1.80 -5.18
CA MET A 99 -0.17 -1.36 -6.04
C MET A 99 -0.10 0.13 -6.35
N ARG A 100 0.15 0.95 -5.34
CA ARG A 100 0.22 2.41 -5.49
C ARG A 100 1.36 2.84 -6.42
N MET A 101 2.51 2.17 -6.33
CA MET A 101 3.64 2.40 -7.22
C MET A 101 3.26 2.21 -8.70
N LEU A 102 2.48 1.15 -9.01
CA LEU A 102 1.97 0.90 -10.36
C LEU A 102 1.17 2.09 -10.87
N PHE A 103 0.17 2.52 -10.10
CA PHE A 103 -0.76 3.56 -10.53
C PHE A 103 -0.08 4.92 -10.69
N ARG A 104 0.85 5.27 -9.79
CA ARG A 104 1.55 6.56 -9.86
C ARG A 104 2.42 6.70 -11.10
N ARG A 105 2.94 5.59 -11.63
CA ARG A 105 3.74 5.60 -12.86
C ARG A 105 2.94 6.04 -14.09
N TYR A 106 1.66 5.69 -14.15
CA TYR A 106 0.79 6.10 -15.24
C TYR A 106 0.51 7.61 -15.27
N PHE A 107 0.61 8.32 -14.15
CA PHE A 107 0.53 9.80 -14.19
C PHE A 107 1.72 10.39 -14.93
N HIS A 108 2.93 9.94 -14.60
CA HIS A 108 4.16 10.44 -15.23
C HIS A 108 4.23 10.13 -16.73
N GLU A 109 3.82 8.93 -17.13
CA GLU A 109 3.77 8.57 -18.55
C GLU A 109 2.72 9.38 -19.33
N THR A 110 1.57 9.66 -18.72
CA THR A 110 0.51 10.46 -19.36
C THR A 110 0.93 11.92 -19.52
N GLU A 111 1.51 12.54 -18.49
CA GLU A 111 2.02 13.92 -18.56
C GLU A 111 3.14 14.06 -19.61
N ALA A 112 4.05 13.08 -19.67
CA ALA A 112 5.12 13.08 -20.66
C ALA A 112 4.59 12.91 -22.10
N ALA A 113 3.61 12.01 -22.30
CA ALA A 113 2.98 11.80 -23.60
C ALA A 113 2.18 13.03 -24.06
N ASP A 114 1.47 13.69 -23.16
CA ASP A 114 0.68 14.90 -23.46
C ASP A 114 1.60 16.10 -23.79
N THR A 115 2.70 16.26 -23.04
CA THR A 115 3.73 17.27 -23.32
C THR A 115 4.37 17.05 -24.69
N GLN A 116 4.74 15.81 -25.01
CA GLN A 116 5.33 15.45 -26.30
C GLN A 116 4.35 15.66 -27.46
N THR A 117 3.08 15.28 -27.26
CA THR A 117 2.03 15.46 -28.28
C THR A 117 1.78 16.94 -28.54
N SER A 118 1.67 17.75 -27.48
CA SER A 118 1.50 19.21 -27.58
C SER A 118 2.69 19.88 -28.28
N ALA A 119 3.92 19.45 -27.97
CA ALA A 119 5.13 19.94 -28.64
C ALA A 119 5.13 19.57 -30.15
N ASN A 120 4.74 18.35 -30.49
CA ASN A 120 4.65 17.91 -31.88
C ASN A 120 3.57 18.68 -32.67
N ILE A 121 2.38 18.90 -32.08
CA ILE A 121 1.32 19.69 -32.71
C ILE A 121 1.79 21.13 -32.96
N THR A 122 2.45 21.75 -31.97
CA THR A 122 3.01 23.10 -32.10
C THR A 122 4.07 23.17 -33.21
N ALA A 123 4.92 22.14 -33.34
CA ALA A 123 5.91 22.06 -34.41
C ALA A 123 5.27 21.85 -35.81
N LEU A 124 4.11 21.21 -35.88
CA LEU A 124 3.35 20.95 -37.11
C LEU A 124 2.39 22.09 -37.50
N THR A 125 2.20 23.09 -36.64
CA THR A 125 1.46 24.33 -36.94
C THR A 125 2.43 25.51 -37.11
N PRO A 126 3.14 25.61 -38.24
CA PRO A 126 3.80 26.86 -38.59
C PRO A 126 2.70 27.91 -38.84
N GLY A 127 2.80 29.04 -38.15
CA GLY A 127 1.77 30.07 -38.08
C GLY A 127 1.16 30.42 -39.44
N SER A 128 -0.17 30.47 -39.47
CA SER A 128 -0.96 31.13 -40.51
C SER A 128 -0.96 32.64 -40.31
#